data_AF-A0A7J7TWZ9-F1
#
_entry.id   AF-A0A7J7TWZ9-F1
#
_cell.length_a   1.000
_cell.length_b   1.000
_cell.length_c   1.000
_cell.angle_alpha   90.00
_cell.angle_beta   90.00
_cell.angle_gamma   90.00
#
_symmetry.space_group_name_H-M   'P 1'
#
loop_
_entity.id
_entity.type
_entity.pdbx_description
1 polymer ?
#
loop_
_entity_poly.entity_id
_entity_poly.type
_entity_poly.pdbx_seq_one_letter_code
_entity_poly.pdbx_strand_id
1 'polypeptide(L)'
;MDDKPSPGAVSESSEHLFSFGVIADIQYANLEDGYNYQGTRRRYYRHSLLHLQGAIEHWNKESSPPCCVLQLGDIIDGYNAQYKASEKSLELVMKVFERLKVPVHHTWGNHEFYNFSRDYLTNSKLNTKFLEDQIEHHPETVPTGSFYAYHFVPFPKFRFILLDSYDMSVLGVDQTSPKYQLCLKMLKEHNPNLELNSPQGELFL
;
A
#
# COMPACT_ATOMS: atom_id res chain seq x y z
N MET A 1 47.12 -22.85 40.62
CA MET A 1 47.18 -22.23 39.29
C MET A 1 45.79 -22.30 38.71
N ASP A 2 45.02 -21.28 39.04
CA ASP A 2 43.98 -20.60 38.26
C ASP A 2 43.16 -21.40 37.23
N ASP A 3 42.05 -21.98 37.67
CA ASP A 3 40.89 -22.23 36.82
C ASP A 3 40.14 -20.90 36.62
N LYS A 4 40.30 -20.31 35.43
CA LYS A 4 39.57 -19.11 35.03
C LYS A 4 38.20 -19.54 34.48
N PRO A 5 37.07 -19.01 35.00
CA PRO A 5 35.77 -19.35 34.44
C PRO A 5 35.67 -18.79 33.02
N SER A 6 35.26 -19.66 32.08
CA SER A 6 34.89 -19.27 30.72
C SER A 6 33.77 -18.22 30.76
N PRO A 7 33.83 -17.12 29.99
CA PRO A 7 32.73 -16.18 29.92
C PRO A 7 31.53 -16.88 29.29
N GLY A 8 30.46 -17.06 30.08
CA GLY A 8 29.21 -17.60 29.59
C GLY A 8 28.75 -16.81 28.37
N ALA A 9 28.42 -17.52 27.29
CA ALA A 9 27.81 -16.95 26.12
C ALA A 9 26.53 -16.23 26.56
N VAL A 10 26.54 -14.90 26.51
CA VAL A 10 25.33 -14.11 26.67
C VAL A 10 24.49 -14.42 25.45
N SER A 11 23.49 -15.28 25.64
CA SER A 11 22.39 -15.43 24.70
C SER A 11 21.70 -14.07 24.65
N GLU A 12 22.05 -13.24 23.67
CA GLU A 12 21.20 -12.13 23.22
C GLU A 12 19.91 -12.74 22.65
N SER A 13 19.04 -13.22 23.52
CA SER A 13 17.65 -13.48 23.14
C SER A 13 17.01 -12.10 23.00
N SER A 14 17.16 -11.49 21.83
CA SER A 14 16.40 -10.31 21.46
C SER A 14 14.92 -10.66 21.64
N GLU A 15 14.29 -10.10 22.67
CA GLU A 15 12.86 -10.26 22.91
C GLU A 15 12.10 -9.71 21.71
N HIS A 16 11.28 -10.57 21.08
CA HIS A 16 10.43 -10.18 19.98
C HIS A 16 9.28 -9.32 20.52
N LEU A 17 9.30 -8.01 20.22
CA LEU A 17 8.33 -7.05 20.75
C LEU A 17 6.96 -7.18 20.07
N PHE A 18 6.93 -7.18 18.74
CA PHE A 18 5.73 -7.37 17.94
C PHE A 18 6.11 -7.73 16.49
N SER A 19 5.17 -8.36 15.77
CA SER A 19 5.29 -8.63 14.33
C SER A 19 4.12 -7.99 13.57
N PHE A 20 4.34 -7.73 12.28
CA PHE A 20 3.30 -7.31 11.35
C PHE A 20 3.58 -7.92 9.97
N GLY A 21 2.53 -8.23 9.21
CA GLY A 21 2.67 -8.69 7.83
C GLY A 21 2.83 -7.51 6.88
N VAL A 22 3.51 -7.73 5.75
CA VAL A 22 3.63 -6.74 4.67
C VAL A 22 3.43 -7.43 3.33
N ILE A 23 2.63 -6.83 2.46
CA ILE A 23 2.47 -7.23 1.05
C ILE A 23 2.30 -5.99 0.18
N ALA A 24 2.82 -6.00 -1.03
CA ALA A 24 2.77 -4.88 -1.96
C ALA A 24 2.46 -5.38 -3.37
N ASP A 25 1.94 -4.49 -4.22
CA ASP A 25 1.80 -4.70 -5.66
C ASP A 25 1.14 -6.04 -6.02
N ILE A 26 0.04 -6.37 -5.34
CA ILE A 26 -0.74 -7.58 -5.66
C ILE A 26 -1.20 -7.49 -7.12
N GLN A 27 -1.63 -6.31 -7.56
CA GLN A 27 -1.94 -5.97 -8.94
C GLN A 27 -2.74 -7.08 -9.63
N TYR A 28 -3.76 -7.61 -8.94
CA TYR A 28 -4.58 -8.68 -9.48
C TYR A 28 -5.35 -8.20 -10.73
N ALA A 29 -5.37 -9.04 -11.76
CA ALA A 29 -6.30 -8.93 -12.87
C ALA A 29 -6.61 -10.33 -13.42
N ASN A 30 -7.81 -10.53 -13.94
CA ASN A 30 -8.17 -11.78 -14.59
C ASN A 30 -7.64 -11.85 -16.05
N LEU A 31 -6.33 -11.73 -16.20
CA LEU A 31 -5.62 -11.68 -17.49
C LEU A 31 -4.52 -12.74 -17.55
N GLU A 32 -4.13 -13.12 -18.77
CA GLU A 32 -2.90 -13.90 -18.96
C GLU A 32 -1.69 -13.11 -18.47
N ASP A 33 -0.63 -13.83 -18.09
CA ASP A 33 0.63 -13.20 -17.69
C ASP A 33 1.12 -12.22 -18.77
N GLY A 34 1.55 -11.04 -18.32
CA GLY A 34 2.07 -10.00 -19.19
C GLY A 34 3.51 -9.63 -18.85
N TYR A 35 3.91 -8.44 -19.27
CA TYR A 35 5.19 -7.85 -18.91
C TYR A 35 5.00 -6.41 -18.45
N ASN A 36 5.97 -5.87 -17.73
CA ASN A 36 6.06 -4.43 -17.49
C ASN A 36 6.25 -3.68 -18.82
N TYR A 37 6.11 -2.36 -18.78
CA TYR A 37 6.20 -1.50 -19.96
C TYR A 37 7.47 -1.72 -20.80
N GLN A 38 8.61 -1.97 -20.14
CA GLN A 38 9.89 -2.21 -20.80
C GLN A 38 10.07 -3.64 -21.34
N GLY A 39 9.12 -4.55 -21.11
CA GLY A 39 9.23 -5.96 -21.50
C GLY A 39 10.27 -6.77 -20.71
N THR A 40 10.84 -6.20 -19.64
CA THR A 40 11.96 -6.78 -18.88
C THR A 40 11.53 -7.65 -17.70
N ARG A 41 10.32 -7.44 -17.17
CA ARG A 41 9.79 -8.18 -16.02
C ARG A 41 8.42 -8.75 -16.33
N ARG A 42 8.26 -10.04 -16.08
CA ARG A 42 6.96 -10.72 -16.22
C ARG A 42 6.03 -10.32 -15.09
N ARG A 43 4.74 -10.12 -15.41
CA ARG A 43 3.66 -9.79 -14.46
C ARG A 43 2.67 -10.94 -14.43
N TYR A 44 2.45 -11.51 -13.24
CA TYR A 44 1.67 -12.74 -13.05
C TYR A 44 0.28 -12.44 -12.48
N TYR A 45 -0.59 -11.83 -13.28
CA TYR A 45 -1.82 -11.19 -12.80
C TYR A 45 -2.79 -12.11 -12.06
N ARG A 46 -3.07 -13.33 -12.56
CA ARG A 46 -3.96 -14.27 -11.85
C ARG A 46 -3.27 -14.94 -10.67
N HIS A 47 -1.98 -15.25 -10.80
CA HIS A 47 -1.22 -15.92 -9.76
C HIS A 47 -0.99 -15.02 -8.54
N SER A 48 -1.04 -13.70 -8.68
CA SER A 48 -0.92 -12.80 -7.52
C SER A 48 -2.01 -13.05 -6.46
N LEU A 49 -3.20 -13.48 -6.88
CA LEU A 49 -4.26 -13.88 -5.95
C LEU A 49 -3.86 -15.13 -5.15
N LEU A 50 -3.16 -16.08 -5.76
CA LEU A 50 -2.65 -17.28 -5.08
C LEU A 50 -1.54 -16.91 -4.09
N HIS A 51 -0.65 -15.96 -4.44
CA HIS A 51 0.37 -15.45 -3.54
C HIS A 51 -0.25 -14.76 -2.31
N LEU A 52 -1.28 -13.93 -2.52
CA LEU A 52 -2.03 -13.34 -1.41
C LEU A 52 -2.68 -14.43 -0.53
N GLN A 53 -3.29 -15.45 -1.15
CA GLN A 53 -3.89 -16.55 -0.39
C GLN A 53 -2.85 -17.27 0.48
N GLY A 54 -1.69 -17.59 -0.08
CA GLY A 54 -0.59 -18.23 0.66
C GLY A 54 -0.03 -17.37 1.78
N ALA A 55 0.12 -16.06 1.56
CA ALA A 55 0.58 -15.12 2.60
C ALA A 55 -0.40 -15.06 3.77
N ILE A 56 -1.71 -14.93 3.49
CA ILE A 56 -2.76 -14.93 4.52
C ILE A 56 -2.78 -16.25 5.29
N GLU A 57 -2.68 -17.38 4.59
CA GLU A 57 -2.62 -18.69 5.24
C GLU A 57 -1.39 -18.86 6.12
N HIS A 58 -0.25 -18.30 5.72
CA HIS A 58 0.96 -18.31 6.52
C HIS A 58 0.76 -17.52 7.81
N TRP A 59 0.39 -16.23 7.71
CA TRP A 59 0.16 -15.36 8.88
C TRP A 59 -0.88 -15.93 9.84
N ASN A 60 -1.95 -16.53 9.32
CA ASN A 60 -3.01 -17.14 10.14
C ASN A 60 -2.59 -18.41 10.89
N LYS A 61 -1.47 -19.05 10.50
CA LYS A 61 -0.93 -20.28 11.09
C LYS A 61 0.24 -20.01 12.05
N GLU A 62 0.78 -18.80 12.08
CA GLU A 62 1.85 -18.45 13.02
C GLU A 62 1.38 -18.62 14.46
N SER A 63 2.26 -19.13 15.33
CA SER A 63 1.98 -19.31 16.76
C SER A 63 1.78 -17.97 17.47
N SER A 64 2.44 -16.91 16.97
CA SER A 64 2.25 -15.51 17.37
C SER A 64 1.90 -14.72 16.12
N PRO A 65 0.59 -14.58 15.79
CA PRO A 65 0.18 -13.90 14.56
C PRO A 65 0.58 -12.42 14.58
N PRO A 66 0.80 -11.82 13.40
CA PRO A 66 1.12 -10.39 13.30
C PRO A 66 0.01 -9.53 13.90
N CYS A 67 0.36 -8.40 14.51
CA CYS A 67 -0.64 -7.48 15.09
C CYS A 67 -1.55 -6.85 14.02
N CYS A 68 -1.03 -6.72 12.80
CA CYS A 68 -1.73 -6.21 11.63
C CYS A 68 -0.99 -6.63 10.34
N VAL A 69 -1.61 -6.38 9.18
CA VAL A 69 -0.96 -6.47 7.88
C VAL A 69 -0.98 -5.11 7.20
N LEU A 70 0.15 -4.71 6.61
CA LEU A 70 0.24 -3.54 5.73
C LEU A 70 0.18 -4.00 4.28
N GLN A 71 -0.85 -3.59 3.55
CA GLN A 71 -0.93 -3.72 2.11
C GLN A 71 -0.55 -2.39 1.46
N LEU A 72 0.59 -2.36 0.78
CA LEU A 72 1.28 -1.13 0.35
C LEU A 72 0.82 -0.57 -1.00
N GLY A 73 -0.48 -0.65 -1.28
CA GLY A 73 -1.06 -0.13 -2.53
C GLY A 73 -0.98 -1.11 -3.69
N ASP A 74 -1.56 -0.69 -4.81
CA ASP A 74 -1.64 -1.42 -6.05
C ASP A 74 -2.25 -2.83 -5.88
N ILE A 75 -3.44 -2.88 -5.29
CA ILE A 75 -4.15 -4.12 -4.93
C ILE A 75 -4.69 -4.85 -6.17
N ILE A 76 -5.14 -4.09 -7.17
CA ILE A 76 -5.60 -4.59 -8.47
C ILE A 76 -4.88 -3.84 -9.59
N ASP A 77 -4.66 -4.49 -10.73
CA ASP A 77 -3.98 -3.85 -11.85
C ASP A 77 -4.87 -2.80 -12.56
N GLY A 78 -4.24 -1.84 -13.26
CA GLY A 78 -4.91 -0.75 -13.98
C GLY A 78 -5.65 -1.24 -15.22
N TYR A 79 -5.25 -2.38 -15.78
CA TYR A 79 -5.97 -3.02 -16.89
C TYR A 79 -7.40 -3.38 -16.51
N ASN A 80 -7.71 -3.61 -15.23
CA ASN A 80 -9.10 -3.85 -14.84
C ASN A 80 -10.02 -2.70 -15.24
N ALA A 81 -9.55 -1.43 -15.19
CA ALA A 81 -10.32 -0.29 -15.66
C ALA A 81 -10.59 -0.36 -17.17
N GLN A 82 -9.57 -0.72 -17.95
CA GLN A 82 -9.66 -0.88 -19.41
C GLN A 82 -10.68 -1.95 -19.81
N TYR A 83 -10.75 -3.05 -19.05
CA TYR A 83 -11.70 -4.15 -19.26
C TYR A 83 -13.02 -3.99 -18.48
N LYS A 84 -13.26 -2.85 -17.82
CA LYS A 84 -14.45 -2.58 -16.99
C LYS A 84 -14.70 -3.66 -15.91
N ALA A 85 -13.61 -4.13 -15.30
CA ALA A 85 -13.59 -5.21 -14.32
C ALA A 85 -13.16 -4.78 -12.92
N SER A 86 -12.89 -3.49 -12.69
CA SER A 86 -12.28 -2.96 -11.45
C SER A 86 -13.01 -3.40 -10.18
N GLU A 87 -14.34 -3.18 -10.10
CA GLU A 87 -15.12 -3.54 -8.91
C GLU A 87 -15.12 -5.06 -8.67
N LYS A 88 -15.32 -5.85 -9.72
CA LYS A 88 -15.33 -7.32 -9.64
C LYS A 88 -13.96 -7.86 -9.19
N SER A 89 -12.87 -7.31 -9.73
CA SER A 89 -11.51 -7.69 -9.37
C SER A 89 -11.19 -7.29 -7.93
N LEU A 90 -11.61 -6.09 -7.50
CA LEU A 90 -11.47 -5.67 -6.11
C LEU A 90 -12.27 -6.58 -5.18
N GLU A 91 -13.52 -6.91 -5.50
CA GLU A 91 -14.35 -7.82 -4.70
C GLU A 91 -13.69 -9.19 -4.51
N LEU A 92 -13.09 -9.74 -5.57
CA LEU A 92 -12.36 -11.02 -5.49
C LEU A 92 -11.16 -10.95 -4.54
N VAL A 93 -10.37 -9.89 -4.63
CA VAL A 93 -9.22 -9.71 -3.73
C VAL A 93 -9.68 -9.47 -2.28
N MET A 94 -10.73 -8.68 -2.07
CA MET A 94 -11.28 -8.43 -0.73
C MET A 94 -11.86 -9.70 -0.09
N LYS A 95 -12.50 -10.59 -0.86
CA LYS A 95 -12.94 -11.92 -0.36
C LYS A 95 -11.77 -12.77 0.14
N VAL A 96 -10.58 -12.61 -0.45
CA VAL A 96 -9.38 -13.29 0.04
C VAL A 96 -8.90 -12.68 1.35
N PHE A 97 -8.89 -11.35 1.45
CA PHE A 97 -8.56 -10.61 2.68
C PHE A 97 -9.52 -10.88 3.84
N GLU A 98 -10.81 -11.13 3.58
CA GLU A 98 -11.79 -11.51 4.61
C GLU A 98 -11.42 -12.78 5.41
N ARG A 99 -10.48 -13.59 4.89
CA ARG A 99 -9.95 -14.77 5.60
C ARG A 99 -8.83 -14.42 6.59
N LEU A 100 -8.25 -13.23 6.52
CA LEU A 100 -7.20 -12.79 7.44
C LEU A 100 -7.78 -12.52 8.83
N LYS A 101 -7.15 -13.04 9.88
CA LYS A 101 -7.65 -12.94 11.27
C LYS A 101 -7.26 -11.65 12.00
N VAL A 102 -6.46 -10.81 11.36
CA VAL A 102 -5.85 -9.60 11.92
C VAL A 102 -6.21 -8.41 11.03
N PRO A 103 -6.23 -7.18 11.55
CA PRO A 103 -6.57 -6.00 10.75
C PRO A 103 -5.58 -5.81 9.59
N VAL A 104 -6.09 -5.29 8.48
CA VAL A 104 -5.29 -4.88 7.33
C VAL A 104 -5.39 -3.37 7.14
N HIS A 105 -4.23 -2.73 6.95
CA HIS A 105 -4.13 -1.33 6.58
C HIS A 105 -3.79 -1.24 5.09
N HIS A 106 -4.65 -0.59 4.33
CA HIS A 106 -4.51 -0.43 2.89
C HIS A 106 -3.98 0.97 2.58
N THR A 107 -2.85 1.10 1.89
CA THR A 107 -2.45 2.35 1.24
C THR A 107 -3.02 2.41 -0.18
N TRP A 108 -3.06 3.59 -0.78
CA TRP A 108 -3.51 3.79 -2.16
C TRP A 108 -2.32 4.15 -3.05
N GLY A 109 -2.05 3.30 -4.02
CA GLY A 109 -1.07 3.47 -5.09
C GLY A 109 -1.68 4.05 -6.36
N ASN A 110 -0.88 4.15 -7.43
CA ASN A 110 -1.36 4.66 -8.72
C ASN A 110 -2.41 3.75 -9.32
N HIS A 111 -2.33 2.43 -9.11
CA HIS A 111 -3.29 1.51 -9.68
C HIS A 111 -4.67 1.61 -9.03
N GLU A 112 -4.77 2.04 -7.77
CA GLU A 112 -6.07 2.43 -7.21
C GLU A 112 -6.66 3.61 -7.99
N PHE A 113 -5.86 4.64 -8.29
CA PHE A 113 -6.32 5.83 -9.03
C PHE A 113 -6.48 5.62 -10.53
N TYR A 114 -5.90 4.56 -11.11
CA TYR A 114 -6.24 4.11 -12.46
C TYR A 114 -7.62 3.47 -12.53
N ASN A 115 -8.07 2.86 -11.43
CA ASN A 115 -9.32 2.10 -11.37
C ASN A 115 -10.49 2.91 -10.79
N PHE A 116 -10.23 3.80 -9.83
CA PHE A 116 -11.27 4.40 -9.01
C PHE A 116 -11.02 5.90 -8.77
N SER A 117 -12.11 6.64 -8.59
CA SER A 117 -12.02 8.01 -8.08
C SER A 117 -11.68 8.01 -6.59
N ARG A 118 -11.15 9.13 -6.10
CA ARG A 118 -10.90 9.33 -4.66
C ARG A 118 -12.16 9.20 -3.82
N ASP A 119 -13.29 9.69 -4.33
CA ASP A 119 -14.60 9.55 -3.68
C ASP A 119 -15.02 8.08 -3.57
N TYR A 120 -14.80 7.28 -4.61
CA TYR A 120 -15.04 5.84 -4.55
C TYR A 120 -14.16 5.18 -3.50
N LEU A 121 -12.84 5.43 -3.52
CA LEU A 121 -11.89 4.84 -2.57
C LEU A 121 -12.26 5.18 -1.12
N THR A 122 -12.64 6.43 -0.86
CA THR A 122 -13.09 6.91 0.46
C THR A 122 -14.32 6.16 0.98
N ASN A 123 -15.21 5.72 0.09
CA ASN A 123 -16.41 4.96 0.45
C ASN A 123 -16.24 3.43 0.28
N SER A 124 -15.04 2.96 -0.02
CA SER A 124 -14.75 1.54 -0.30
C SER A 124 -14.15 0.81 0.90
N LYS A 125 -14.03 -0.52 0.78
CA LYS A 125 -13.30 -1.36 1.74
C LYS A 125 -11.79 -1.03 1.82
N LEU A 126 -11.26 -0.27 0.86
CA LEU A 126 -9.86 0.18 0.88
C LEU A 126 -9.64 1.41 1.77
N ASN A 127 -10.69 2.08 2.25
CA ASN A 127 -10.55 3.11 3.28
C ASN A 127 -10.45 2.46 4.66
N THR A 128 -9.22 2.33 5.15
CA THR A 128 -8.92 1.74 6.46
C THR A 128 -8.62 2.78 7.53
N LYS A 129 -8.91 4.06 7.25
CA LYS A 129 -8.63 5.17 8.17
C LYS A 129 -9.39 5.05 9.50
N PHE A 130 -10.50 4.32 9.54
CA PHE A 130 -11.22 4.02 10.79
C PHE A 130 -10.39 3.22 11.82
N LEU A 131 -9.22 2.68 11.41
CA LEU A 131 -8.25 2.03 12.30
C LEU A 131 -7.25 3.03 12.94
N GLU A 132 -7.41 4.33 12.71
CA GLU A 132 -6.51 5.35 13.26
C GLU A 132 -6.66 5.52 14.77
N ASP A 133 -5.52 5.77 15.44
CA ASP A 133 -5.55 6.21 16.83
C ASP A 133 -6.00 7.66 16.93
N GLN A 134 -6.89 7.95 17.88
CA GLN A 134 -7.29 9.31 18.16
C GLN A 134 -6.16 10.08 18.85
N ILE A 135 -5.84 11.26 18.34
CA ILE A 135 -4.96 12.24 18.99
C ILE A 135 -5.72 13.54 19.21
N GLU A 136 -5.38 14.26 20.27
CA GLU A 136 -5.89 15.63 20.43
C GLU A 136 -5.45 16.48 19.24
N HIS A 137 -6.43 16.99 18.51
CA HIS A 137 -6.17 17.87 17.38
C HIS A 137 -5.75 19.26 17.88
N HIS A 138 -4.57 19.70 17.46
CA HIS A 138 -4.20 21.11 17.62
C HIS A 138 -4.90 21.94 16.53
N PRO A 139 -5.56 23.06 16.85
CA PRO A 139 -6.30 23.87 15.87
C PRO A 139 -5.47 24.29 14.65
N GLU A 140 -4.16 24.48 14.83
CA GLU A 140 -3.24 24.87 13.75
C GLU A 140 -2.78 23.71 12.86
N THR A 141 -3.03 22.46 13.28
CA THR A 141 -2.62 21.26 12.53
C THR A 141 -3.82 20.48 11.98
N VAL A 142 -5.06 21.00 12.13
CA VAL A 142 -6.25 20.41 11.51
C VAL A 142 -6.18 20.68 10.00
N PRO A 143 -6.07 19.63 9.16
CA PRO A 143 -5.90 19.84 7.73
C PRO A 143 -7.18 20.41 7.11
N THR A 144 -7.03 21.37 6.20
CA THR A 144 -8.14 22.07 5.54
C THR A 144 -8.69 21.34 4.32
N GLY A 145 -8.41 20.04 4.16
CA GLY A 145 -8.77 19.26 2.98
C GLY A 145 -8.91 17.77 3.26
N SER A 146 -9.45 17.04 2.30
CA SER A 146 -9.53 15.57 2.33
C SER A 146 -8.20 14.96 1.89
N PHE A 147 -7.60 14.15 2.76
CA PHE A 147 -6.37 13.40 2.50
C PHE A 147 -6.50 12.01 3.12
N TYR A 148 -5.87 11.01 2.49
CA TYR A 148 -5.86 9.63 2.99
C TYR A 148 -4.56 9.31 3.71
N ALA A 149 -4.34 9.98 4.84
CA ALA A 149 -3.24 9.68 5.76
C ALA A 149 -3.78 9.54 7.17
N TYR A 150 -3.16 8.66 7.94
CA TYR A 150 -3.49 8.40 9.33
C TYR A 150 -2.34 7.68 10.03
N HIS A 151 -2.41 7.57 11.35
CA HIS A 151 -1.42 6.88 12.14
C HIS A 151 -2.05 5.91 13.14
N PHE A 152 -1.25 4.97 13.64
CA PHE A 152 -1.63 4.11 14.76
C PHE A 152 -0.38 3.60 15.49
N VAL A 153 -0.56 3.10 16.72
CA VAL A 153 0.48 2.59 17.61
C VAL A 153 0.34 1.06 17.68
N PRO A 154 1.12 0.29 16.88
CA PRO A 154 1.04 -1.17 16.90
C PRO A 154 1.61 -1.78 18.19
N PHE A 155 2.53 -1.07 18.85
CA PHE A 155 3.21 -1.50 20.06
C PHE A 155 3.72 -0.26 20.84
N PRO A 156 3.82 -0.29 22.18
CA PRO A 156 4.35 0.82 22.95
C PRO A 156 5.69 1.33 22.39
N LYS A 157 5.79 2.66 22.21
CA LYS A 157 6.95 3.37 21.63
C LYS A 157 7.14 3.20 20.10
N PHE A 158 6.26 2.49 19.41
CA PHE A 158 6.24 2.42 17.94
C PHE A 158 5.00 3.12 17.39
N ARG A 159 5.16 3.85 16.29
CA ARG A 159 4.05 4.51 15.59
C ARG A 159 4.20 4.27 14.10
N PHE A 160 3.14 3.79 13.48
CA PHE A 160 3.05 3.68 12.03
C PHE A 160 2.28 4.88 11.51
N ILE A 161 2.75 5.42 10.39
CA ILE A 161 2.16 6.56 9.71
C ILE A 161 1.93 6.13 8.26
N LEU A 162 0.67 6.05 7.86
CA LEU A 162 0.29 5.82 6.48
C LEU A 162 0.13 7.17 5.79
N LEU A 163 0.78 7.31 4.64
CA LEU A 163 0.80 8.54 3.86
C LEU A 163 0.06 8.34 2.54
N ASP A 164 -0.55 9.42 2.06
CA ASP A 164 -1.11 9.51 0.72
C ASP A 164 -0.04 10.02 -0.24
N SER A 165 0.69 9.11 -0.89
CA SER A 165 1.71 9.47 -1.87
C SER A 165 1.15 10.12 -3.15
N TYR A 166 -0.17 10.15 -3.29
CA TYR A 166 -0.89 10.76 -4.41
C TYR A 166 -1.72 11.97 -3.96
N ASP A 167 -1.44 12.52 -2.76
CA ASP A 167 -2.05 13.77 -2.33
C ASP A 167 -1.73 14.87 -3.36
N MET A 168 -0.44 15.05 -3.67
CA MET A 168 0.04 15.91 -4.74
C MET A 168 0.27 15.09 -6.01
N SER A 169 -0.75 15.01 -6.87
CA SER A 169 -0.72 14.17 -8.07
C SER A 169 -1.64 14.70 -9.18
N VAL A 170 -1.40 14.25 -10.42
CA VAL A 170 -2.34 14.37 -11.54
C VAL A 170 -3.33 13.20 -11.61
N LEU A 171 -3.13 12.16 -10.80
CA LEU A 171 -4.03 11.01 -10.61
C LEU A 171 -4.85 11.21 -9.34
N GLY A 172 -6.14 10.82 -9.36
CA GLY A 172 -6.99 10.86 -8.18
C GLY A 172 -7.33 12.27 -7.67
N VAL A 173 -7.09 13.31 -8.47
CA VAL A 173 -7.40 14.71 -8.16
C VAL A 173 -8.29 15.28 -9.25
N ASP A 174 -9.30 16.07 -8.87
CA ASP A 174 -10.17 16.78 -9.82
C ASP A 174 -9.34 17.70 -10.74
N GLN A 175 -9.47 17.50 -12.05
CA GLN A 175 -8.72 18.22 -13.08
C GLN A 175 -9.00 19.74 -13.08
N THR A 176 -10.15 20.15 -12.56
CA THR A 176 -10.53 21.57 -12.45
C THR A 176 -9.92 22.25 -11.22
N SER A 177 -9.36 21.48 -10.28
CA SER A 177 -8.85 22.01 -9.02
C SER A 177 -7.50 22.75 -9.18
N PRO A 178 -7.23 23.79 -8.36
CA PRO A 178 -5.91 24.43 -8.31
C PRO A 178 -4.78 23.45 -8.00
N LYS A 179 -5.06 22.43 -7.17
CA LYS A 179 -4.10 21.38 -6.80
C LYS A 179 -3.65 20.57 -8.01
N TYR A 180 -4.59 20.14 -8.85
CA TYR A 180 -4.27 19.43 -10.09
C TYR A 180 -3.44 20.28 -11.03
N GLN A 181 -3.82 21.55 -11.23
CA GLN A 181 -3.10 22.46 -12.13
C GLN A 181 -1.66 22.69 -11.67
N LEU A 182 -1.44 22.82 -10.35
CA LEU A 182 -0.11 22.91 -9.75
C LEU A 182 0.70 21.62 -10.00
N CYS A 183 0.12 20.45 -9.73
CA CYS A 183 0.81 19.16 -9.93
C CYS A 183 1.13 18.91 -11.41
N LEU A 184 0.21 19.23 -12.32
CA LEU A 184 0.41 19.10 -13.76
C LEU A 184 1.53 20.01 -14.27
N LYS A 185 1.60 21.24 -13.74
CA LYS A 185 2.70 22.16 -14.05
C LYS A 185 4.03 21.58 -13.58
N MET A 186 4.13 21.18 -12.32
CA MET A 186 5.36 20.59 -11.75
C MET A 186 5.81 19.35 -12.52
N LEU A 187 4.87 18.47 -12.89
CA LEU A 187 5.15 17.28 -13.68
C LEU A 187 5.70 17.64 -15.06
N LYS A 188 5.06 18.55 -15.80
CA LYS A 188 5.52 18.97 -17.13
C LYS A 188 6.84 19.74 -17.13
N GLU A 189 7.19 20.39 -16.03
CA GLU A 189 8.49 21.05 -15.86
C GLU A 189 9.65 20.04 -15.78
N HIS A 190 9.40 18.83 -15.29
CA HIS A 190 10.44 17.81 -15.04
C HIS A 190 10.33 16.58 -15.93
N ASN A 191 9.16 16.31 -16.52
CA ASN A 191 8.90 15.18 -17.41
C ASN A 191 8.65 15.68 -18.84
N PRO A 192 9.59 15.48 -19.78
CA PRO A 192 9.45 15.93 -21.17
C PRO A 192 8.56 15.03 -22.03
N ASN A 193 8.05 13.92 -21.49
CA ASN A 193 7.27 12.96 -22.28
C ASN A 193 5.89 13.49 -22.66
N LEU A 194 5.45 13.13 -23.88
CA LEU A 194 4.07 13.39 -24.32
C LEU A 194 3.08 12.53 -23.53
N GLU A 195 3.41 11.25 -23.33
CA GLU A 195 2.69 10.36 -22.43
C GLU A 195 3.26 10.52 -21.02
N LEU A 196 2.54 11.24 -20.15
CA LEU A 196 3.02 11.59 -18.80
C LEU A 196 3.21 10.39 -17.87
N ASN A 197 2.58 9.25 -18.17
CA ASN A 197 2.76 7.98 -17.46
C ASN A 197 3.82 7.07 -18.12
N SER A 198 4.53 7.55 -19.14
CA SER A 198 5.58 6.78 -19.79
C SER A 198 6.86 6.79 -18.94
N PRO A 199 7.46 5.63 -18.66
CA PRO A 199 8.74 5.53 -17.95
C PRO A 199 9.94 5.81 -18.87
N GLN A 200 9.74 6.19 -20.13
CA GLN A 200 10.83 6.48 -21.06
C GLN A 200 11.49 7.81 -20.71
N GLY A 201 12.81 7.92 -20.72
CA GLY A 201 13.50 9.21 -20.55
C GLY A 201 13.52 9.76 -19.12
N GLU A 202 12.98 9.06 -18.12
CA GLU A 202 13.24 9.37 -16.71
C GLU A 202 14.71 9.03 -16.40
N LEU A 203 15.57 10.05 -16.40
CA LEU A 203 16.83 9.99 -15.68
C LEU A 203 16.49 9.80 -14.21
N PHE A 204 17.05 8.75 -13.60
CA PHE A 204 17.19 8.62 -12.16
C PHE A 204 17.58 9.98 -11.55
N LEU A 205 16.68 10.56 -10.77
CA LEU A 205 17.04 11.45 -9.68
C LEU A 205 17.16 10.62 -8.41
#